data_AF-A0A2G9MKJ9-F1
#
_entry.id   AF-A0A2G9MKJ9-F1
#
_cell.length_a   1.000
_cell.length_b   1.000
_cell.length_c   1.000
_cell.angle_alpha   90.00
_cell.angle_beta   90.00
_cell.angle_gamma   90.00
#
_symmetry.space_group_name_H-M   'P 1'
#
loop_
_entity.id
_entity.type
_entity.pdbx_description
1 polymer ?
#
loop_
_entity_poly.entity_id
_entity_poly.type
_entity_poly.pdbx_seq_one_letter_code
_entity_poly.pdbx_strand_id
1 'polypeptide(L)'
;MNKLIFILLLLFILLISCTDEIEVPAGITADSSDFETYSTCVEQCGQCETTCLDTLYFTKAVSSSNENICEHIQSTMLKQDCQQQLLGVEAVAELNKGKCELLPEEIREGCLVDVTVEIAIQSSNIAKCNEVENAEHCRELYFRELAVQNNDASYCDNIEDQSKQELCVDIVESLEI
;
A
#
# COMPACT_ATOMS: atom_id res chain seq x y z
N MET A 1 -29.38 42.21 -38.01
CA MET A 1 -29.71 40.81 -37.64
C MET A 1 -28.47 39.93 -37.34
N ASN A 2 -27.26 40.26 -37.81
CA ASN A 2 -26.09 39.37 -37.65
C ASN A 2 -25.39 39.36 -36.27
N LYS A 3 -25.52 40.39 -35.43
CA LYS A 3 -24.81 40.44 -34.14
C LYS A 3 -25.36 39.47 -33.08
N LEU A 4 -26.67 39.19 -33.10
CA LEU A 4 -27.32 38.29 -32.12
C LEU A 4 -26.93 36.82 -32.35
N ILE A 5 -26.82 36.42 -33.62
CA ILE A 5 -26.41 35.06 -34.03
C ILE A 5 -24.95 34.80 -33.63
N PHE A 6 -24.07 35.80 -33.76
CA PHE A 6 -22.67 35.68 -33.40
C PHE A 6 -22.45 35.54 -31.89
N ILE A 7 -23.25 36.25 -31.07
CA ILE A 7 -23.21 36.13 -29.60
C ILE A 7 -23.76 34.77 -29.15
N LEU A 8 -24.83 34.27 -29.78
CA LEU A 8 -25.37 32.94 -29.51
C LEU A 8 -24.39 31.82 -29.88
N LEU A 9 -23.65 31.94 -30.99
CA LEU A 9 -22.59 31.00 -31.37
C LEU A 9 -21.40 31.02 -30.40
N LEU A 10 -20.98 32.20 -29.92
CA LEU A 10 -19.90 32.32 -28.93
C LEU A 10 -20.30 31.75 -27.55
N LEU A 11 -21.56 31.94 -27.13
CA LEU A 11 -22.12 31.30 -25.93
C LEU A 11 -22.25 29.78 -26.11
N PHE A 12 -22.60 29.30 -27.30
CA PHE A 12 -22.66 27.86 -27.58
C PHE A 12 -21.27 27.21 -27.55
N ILE A 13 -20.23 27.90 -28.04
CA ILE A 13 -18.84 27.43 -27.98
C ILE A 13 -18.30 27.42 -26.54
N LEU A 14 -18.72 28.34 -25.68
CA LEU A 14 -18.36 28.35 -24.25
C LEU A 14 -19.12 27.32 -23.41
N LEU A 15 -20.24 26.79 -23.91
CA LEU A 15 -21.02 25.72 -23.27
C LEU A 15 -20.63 24.32 -23.75
N ILE A 16 -19.80 24.20 -24.79
CA ILE A 16 -19.05 22.97 -25.09
C ILE A 16 -17.83 22.95 -24.16
N SER A 17 -18.06 23.01 -22.85
CA SER A 17 -17.09 22.52 -21.88
C SER A 17 -17.09 21.01 -22.04
N CYS A 18 -16.05 20.48 -22.70
CA CYS A 18 -15.83 19.04 -22.83
C CYS A 18 -15.88 18.42 -21.44
N THR A 19 -16.96 17.71 -21.15
CA THR A 19 -16.94 16.65 -20.14
C THR A 19 -16.24 15.49 -20.81
N ASP A 20 -14.91 15.47 -20.75
CA ASP A 20 -14.17 14.28 -21.14
C ASP A 20 -14.61 13.19 -20.16
N GLU A 21 -15.45 12.26 -20.65
CA GLU A 21 -15.87 11.10 -19.86
C GLU A 21 -14.62 10.27 -19.56
N ILE A 22 -14.33 10.06 -18.28
CA ILE A 22 -13.21 9.22 -17.85
C ILE A 22 -13.51 7.78 -18.28
N GLU A 23 -12.66 7.23 -19.14
CA GLU A 23 -12.80 5.84 -19.60
C GLU A 23 -12.55 4.86 -18.44
N VAL A 24 -13.38 3.81 -18.35
CA VAL A 24 -13.24 2.76 -17.35
C VAL A 24 -12.06 1.86 -17.73
N PRO A 25 -11.02 1.73 -16.88
CA PRO A 25 -9.84 0.95 -17.23
C PRO A 25 -10.12 -0.56 -17.22
N ALA A 26 -9.33 -1.31 -17.98
CA ALA A 26 -9.48 -2.77 -18.08
C ALA A 26 -9.34 -3.46 -16.70
N GLY A 27 -10.26 -4.37 -16.37
CA GLY A 27 -10.22 -5.09 -15.09
C GLY A 27 -10.78 -4.30 -13.89
N ILE A 28 -11.37 -3.13 -14.13
CA ILE A 28 -12.12 -2.33 -13.16
C ILE A 28 -13.58 -2.22 -13.63
N THR A 29 -14.53 -2.28 -12.70
CA THR A 29 -15.94 -2.03 -13.00
C THR A 29 -16.33 -0.61 -12.60
N ALA A 30 -17.20 0.03 -13.38
CA ALA A 30 -17.60 1.44 -13.17
C ALA A 30 -18.28 1.70 -11.80
N ASP A 31 -18.83 0.66 -11.19
CA ASP A 31 -19.52 0.69 -9.89
C ASP A 31 -18.62 0.26 -8.71
N SER A 32 -17.33 0.02 -8.95
CA SER A 32 -16.38 -0.39 -7.91
C SER A 32 -15.76 0.81 -7.18
N SER A 33 -15.37 0.59 -5.92
CA SER A 33 -14.54 1.54 -5.15
C SER A 33 -13.20 1.86 -5.83
N ASP A 34 -12.67 0.91 -6.61
CA ASP A 34 -11.47 1.10 -7.42
C ASP A 34 -11.68 2.20 -8.46
N PHE A 35 -12.82 2.20 -9.15
CA PHE A 35 -13.16 3.23 -10.13
C PHE A 35 -13.41 4.60 -9.49
N GLU A 36 -14.08 4.64 -8.33
CA GLU A 36 -14.28 5.88 -7.57
C GLU A 36 -12.93 6.49 -7.15
N THR A 37 -12.00 5.67 -6.67
CA THR A 37 -10.65 6.10 -6.29
C THR A 37 -9.88 6.62 -7.50
N TYR A 38 -9.94 5.89 -8.62
CA TYR A 38 -9.28 6.28 -9.87
C TYR A 38 -9.81 7.59 -10.44
N SER A 39 -11.13 7.71 -10.60
CA SER A 39 -11.78 8.90 -11.16
C SER A 39 -11.49 10.14 -10.33
N THR A 40 -11.58 10.03 -9.00
CA THR A 40 -11.21 11.11 -8.07
C THR A 40 -9.76 11.54 -8.25
N CYS A 41 -8.83 10.58 -8.42
CA CYS A 41 -7.42 10.89 -8.67
C CYS A 41 -7.22 11.67 -9.98
N VAL A 42 -7.86 11.22 -11.08
CA VAL A 42 -7.75 11.86 -12.40
C VAL A 42 -8.32 13.28 -12.37
N GLU A 43 -9.48 13.48 -11.74
CA GLU A 43 -10.12 14.79 -11.61
C GLU A 43 -9.25 15.82 -10.89
N GLN A 44 -8.46 15.38 -9.90
CA GLN A 44 -7.62 16.27 -9.10
C GLN A 44 -6.34 16.73 -9.81
N CYS A 45 -5.78 15.92 -10.71
CA CYS A 45 -4.47 16.19 -11.31
C CYS A 45 -4.50 16.64 -12.77
N GLY A 46 -5.60 16.38 -13.50
CA GLY A 46 -5.83 16.78 -14.88
C GLY A 46 -4.95 16.12 -15.96
N GLN A 47 -3.72 15.70 -15.65
CA GLN A 47 -2.77 15.07 -16.59
C GLN A 47 -1.92 13.95 -15.95
N CYS A 48 -2.48 13.17 -15.02
CA CYS A 48 -1.76 12.08 -14.34
C CYS A 48 -2.45 10.72 -14.43
N GLU A 49 -3.28 10.51 -15.46
CA GLU A 49 -4.06 9.29 -15.65
C GLU A 49 -3.23 8.01 -15.48
N THR A 50 -2.07 7.93 -16.14
CA THR A 50 -1.14 6.80 -16.02
C THR A 50 -0.67 6.59 -14.58
N THR A 51 -0.32 7.66 -13.85
CA THR A 51 0.12 7.58 -12.45
C THR A 51 -1.01 7.10 -11.53
N CYS A 52 -2.24 7.58 -11.76
CA CYS A 52 -3.43 7.13 -11.02
C CYS A 52 -3.69 5.64 -11.25
N LEU A 53 -3.63 5.17 -12.49
CA LEU A 53 -3.78 3.75 -12.83
C LEU A 53 -2.69 2.89 -12.23
N ASP A 54 -1.43 3.29 -12.38
CA ASP A 54 -0.27 2.57 -11.86
C ASP A 54 -0.38 2.39 -10.34
N THR A 55 -0.78 3.43 -9.63
CA THR A 55 -0.98 3.40 -8.17
C THR A 55 -2.16 2.51 -7.76
N LEU A 56 -3.25 2.56 -8.53
CA LEU A 56 -4.41 1.70 -8.30
C LEU A 56 -4.05 0.21 -8.49
N TYR A 57 -3.40 -0.14 -9.60
CA TYR A 57 -2.97 -1.52 -9.86
C TYR A 57 -1.95 -2.00 -8.83
N PHE A 58 -0.99 -1.16 -8.42
CA PHE A 58 -0.06 -1.47 -7.35
C PHE A 58 -0.81 -1.82 -6.05
N THR A 59 -1.72 -0.96 -5.61
CA THR A 59 -2.49 -1.16 -4.37
C THR A 59 -3.35 -2.43 -4.44
N LYS A 60 -4.00 -2.66 -5.58
CA LYS A 60 -4.82 -3.84 -5.83
C LYS A 60 -3.98 -5.12 -5.84
N ALA A 61 -2.79 -5.09 -6.45
CA ALA A 61 -1.88 -6.22 -6.50
C ALA A 61 -1.46 -6.64 -5.08
N VAL A 62 -0.99 -5.68 -4.27
CA VAL A 62 -0.52 -5.92 -2.90
C VAL A 62 -1.66 -6.42 -1.99
N SER A 63 -2.81 -5.72 -2.00
CA SER A 63 -3.95 -6.08 -1.13
C SER A 63 -4.60 -7.43 -1.48
N SER A 64 -4.55 -7.84 -2.75
CA SER A 64 -5.07 -9.15 -3.19
C SER A 64 -4.00 -10.24 -3.30
N SER A 65 -2.73 -9.91 -2.99
CA SER A 65 -1.57 -10.76 -3.18
C SER A 65 -1.51 -11.43 -4.58
N ASN A 66 -1.85 -10.67 -5.63
CA ASN A 66 -1.93 -11.17 -7.01
C ASN A 66 -0.91 -10.49 -7.93
N GLU A 67 0.19 -11.20 -8.20
CA GLU A 67 1.30 -10.72 -9.02
C GLU A 67 0.91 -10.35 -10.45
N ASN A 68 -0.09 -11.03 -11.02
CA ASN A 68 -0.53 -10.74 -12.39
C ASN A 68 -1.04 -9.30 -12.54
N ILE A 69 -1.48 -8.67 -11.45
CA ILE A 69 -1.96 -7.29 -11.49
C ILE A 69 -0.80 -6.30 -11.71
N CYS A 70 0.41 -6.62 -11.23
CA CYS A 70 1.60 -5.79 -11.48
C CYS A 70 1.91 -5.65 -12.98
N GLU A 71 1.47 -6.59 -13.82
CA GLU A 71 1.66 -6.53 -15.27
C GLU A 71 0.92 -5.38 -15.95
N HIS A 72 -0.10 -4.82 -15.30
CA HIS A 72 -0.86 -3.67 -15.81
C HIS A 72 -0.18 -2.31 -15.53
N ILE A 73 0.82 -2.27 -14.65
CA ILE A 73 1.57 -1.06 -14.29
C ILE A 73 2.50 -0.67 -15.44
N GLN A 74 2.39 0.58 -15.92
CA GLN A 74 3.19 1.11 -17.03
C GLN A 74 4.56 1.60 -16.57
N SER A 75 4.65 2.21 -15.39
CA SER A 75 5.92 2.60 -14.78
C SER A 75 6.77 1.38 -14.49
N THR A 76 7.89 1.22 -15.19
CA THR A 76 8.84 0.12 -14.98
C THR A 76 9.33 0.04 -13.53
N MET A 77 9.61 1.20 -12.92
CA MET A 77 10.06 1.27 -11.53
C MET A 77 8.96 0.77 -10.58
N LEU A 78 7.74 1.32 -10.70
CA LEU A 78 6.65 0.92 -9.81
C LEU A 78 6.23 -0.54 -10.02
N LYS A 79 6.32 -1.06 -11.24
CA LYS A 79 6.08 -2.47 -11.54
C LYS A 79 7.08 -3.38 -10.84
N GLN A 80 8.37 -3.02 -10.88
CA GLN A 80 9.40 -3.74 -10.17
C GLN A 80 9.16 -3.69 -8.66
N ASP A 81 8.81 -2.51 -8.12
CA ASP A 81 8.48 -2.35 -6.71
C ASP A 81 7.27 -3.22 -6.31
N CYS A 82 6.24 -3.31 -7.17
CA CYS A 82 5.07 -4.16 -6.98
C CYS A 82 5.46 -5.64 -6.83
N GLN A 83 6.30 -6.14 -7.74
CA GLN A 83 6.78 -7.52 -7.72
C GLN A 83 7.63 -7.81 -6.47
N GLN A 84 8.51 -6.89 -6.09
CA GLN A 84 9.33 -7.02 -4.89
C GLN A 84 8.50 -7.01 -3.60
N GLN A 85 7.50 -6.12 -3.51
CA GLN A 85 6.59 -6.06 -2.38
C GLN A 85 5.82 -7.38 -2.22
N LEU A 86 5.31 -7.94 -3.32
CA LEU A 86 4.61 -9.23 -3.29
C LEU A 86 5.52 -10.38 -2.88
N LEU A 87 6.76 -10.40 -3.34
CA LEU A 87 7.73 -11.42 -2.93
C LEU A 87 8.04 -11.33 -1.43
N GLY A 88 8.13 -10.11 -0.87
CA GLY A 88 8.27 -9.88 0.57
C GLY A 88 7.06 -10.38 1.36
N VAL A 89 5.85 -10.04 0.92
CA VAL A 89 4.59 -10.52 1.53
C VAL A 89 4.52 -12.05 1.51
N GLU A 90 4.88 -12.67 0.39
CA GLU A 90 4.90 -14.12 0.24
C GLU A 90 5.97 -14.78 1.14
N ALA A 91 7.15 -14.15 1.29
CA ALA A 91 8.19 -14.61 2.19
C ALA A 91 7.71 -14.68 3.65
N VAL A 92 6.99 -13.64 4.11
CA VAL A 92 6.41 -13.59 5.46
C VAL A 92 5.33 -14.66 5.62
N ALA A 93 4.39 -14.74 4.68
CA ALA A 93 3.30 -15.72 4.73
C ALA A 93 3.79 -17.18 4.77
N GLU A 94 4.89 -17.48 4.08
CA GLU A 94 5.48 -18.82 4.05
C GLU A 94 6.57 -19.06 5.11
N LEU A 95 6.89 -18.04 5.92
CA LEU A 95 8.04 -18.07 6.85
C LEU A 95 9.37 -18.40 6.16
N ASN A 96 9.53 -17.96 4.91
CA ASN A 96 10.60 -18.37 4.02
C ASN A 96 11.66 -17.26 3.85
N LYS A 97 12.65 -17.25 4.76
CA LYS A 97 13.79 -16.31 4.68
C LYS A 97 14.54 -16.36 3.35
N GLY A 98 14.52 -17.51 2.65
CA GLY A 98 15.17 -17.67 1.35
C GLY A 98 14.56 -16.81 0.25
N LYS A 99 13.28 -16.45 0.34
CA LYS A 99 12.64 -15.51 -0.61
C LYS A 99 13.13 -14.09 -0.42
N CYS A 100 13.48 -13.67 0.80
CA CYS A 100 14.08 -12.36 1.05
C CYS A 100 15.44 -12.19 0.36
N GLU A 101 16.21 -13.27 0.18
CA GLU A 101 17.52 -13.21 -0.51
C GLU A 101 17.41 -12.85 -2.00
N LEU A 102 16.22 -12.97 -2.59
CA LEU A 102 15.95 -12.57 -3.96
C LEU A 102 15.68 -11.07 -4.10
N LEU A 103 15.50 -10.35 -2.97
CA LEU A 103 15.25 -8.92 -2.96
C LEU A 103 16.56 -8.10 -3.06
N PRO A 104 16.48 -6.85 -3.57
CA PRO A 104 17.58 -5.89 -3.47
C PRO A 104 18.06 -5.72 -2.03
N GLU A 105 19.35 -5.40 -1.89
CA GLU A 105 20.01 -5.26 -0.58
C GLU A 105 19.28 -4.24 0.31
N GLU A 106 18.78 -3.15 -0.30
CA GLU A 106 18.13 -2.03 0.38
C GLU A 106 16.85 -2.41 1.13
N ILE A 107 16.14 -3.46 0.69
CA ILE A 107 14.88 -3.90 1.30
C ILE A 107 14.96 -5.32 1.88
N ARG A 108 16.07 -6.03 1.63
CA ARG A 108 16.28 -7.41 2.09
C ARG A 108 16.27 -7.52 3.61
N GLU A 109 16.95 -6.61 4.30
CA GLU A 109 17.03 -6.63 5.76
C GLU A 109 15.63 -6.49 6.39
N GLY A 110 14.81 -5.58 5.88
CA GLY A 110 13.41 -5.42 6.31
C GLY A 110 12.62 -6.72 6.16
N CYS A 111 12.67 -7.36 4.99
CA CYS A 111 12.02 -8.65 4.76
C CYS A 111 12.48 -9.73 5.75
N LEU A 112 13.79 -9.84 6.02
CA LEU A 112 14.33 -10.81 6.96
C LEU A 112 13.85 -10.57 8.39
N VAL A 113 13.75 -9.31 8.80
CA VAL A 113 13.17 -8.91 10.08
C VAL A 113 11.69 -9.32 10.13
N ASP A 114 10.88 -8.96 9.14
CA ASP A 114 9.44 -9.28 9.12
C ASP A 114 9.17 -10.79 9.19
N VAL A 115 9.90 -11.59 8.40
CA VAL A 115 9.81 -13.06 8.46
C VAL A 115 10.19 -13.58 9.85
N THR A 116 11.22 -12.98 10.47
CA THR A 116 11.67 -13.40 11.80
C THR A 116 10.70 -13.02 12.90
N VAL A 117 10.06 -11.85 12.80
CA VAL A 117 8.97 -11.41 13.68
C VAL A 117 7.81 -12.41 13.62
N GLU A 118 7.36 -12.76 12.42
CA GLU A 118 6.26 -13.72 12.26
C GLU A 118 6.61 -15.11 12.83
N ILE A 119 7.83 -15.61 12.59
CA ILE A 119 8.33 -16.84 13.23
C ILE A 119 8.32 -16.72 14.75
N ALA A 120 8.77 -15.59 15.30
CA ALA A 120 8.80 -15.35 16.74
C ALA A 120 7.39 -15.36 17.34
N ILE A 121 6.42 -14.71 16.69
CA ILE A 121 5.01 -14.66 17.11
C ILE A 121 4.41 -16.08 17.10
N GLN A 122 4.48 -16.79 15.96
CA GLN A 122 3.90 -18.13 15.83
C GLN A 122 4.52 -19.15 16.80
N SER A 123 5.79 -18.97 17.14
CA SER A 123 6.49 -19.84 18.12
C SER A 123 6.44 -19.32 19.56
N SER A 124 5.84 -18.15 19.80
CA SER A 124 5.85 -17.44 21.08
C SER A 124 7.25 -17.33 21.69
N ASN A 125 8.26 -17.06 20.86
CA ASN A 125 9.67 -17.07 21.24
C ASN A 125 10.40 -15.83 20.73
N ILE A 126 10.41 -14.78 21.54
CA ILE A 126 11.12 -13.52 21.26
C ILE A 126 12.63 -13.71 21.03
N ALA A 127 13.25 -14.78 21.54
CA ALA A 127 14.68 -15.02 21.32
C ALA A 127 15.01 -15.25 19.84
N LYS A 128 14.01 -15.57 19.00
CA LYS A 128 14.14 -15.63 17.54
C LYS A 128 14.59 -14.31 16.92
N CYS A 129 14.26 -13.17 17.53
CA CYS A 129 14.75 -11.88 17.05
C CYS A 129 16.27 -11.71 17.15
N ASN A 130 16.98 -12.54 17.93
CA ASN A 130 18.44 -12.51 17.96
C ASN A 130 19.09 -13.18 16.73
N GLU A 131 18.29 -13.75 15.82
CA GLU A 131 18.77 -14.39 14.59
C GLU A 131 18.92 -13.42 13.41
N VAL A 132 18.56 -12.14 13.57
CA VAL A 132 18.69 -11.08 12.56
C VAL A 132 19.63 -9.97 13.04
N GLU A 133 20.20 -9.22 12.09
CA GLU A 133 21.16 -8.15 12.38
C GLU A 133 20.53 -7.05 13.25
N ASN A 134 19.35 -6.56 12.86
CA ASN A 134 18.59 -5.58 13.63
C ASN A 134 17.63 -6.22 14.66
N ALA A 135 18.22 -6.91 15.64
CA ALA A 135 17.47 -7.64 16.67
C ALA A 135 16.59 -6.73 17.54
N GLU A 136 16.99 -5.47 17.75
CA GLU A 136 16.21 -4.46 18.49
C GLU A 136 14.91 -4.15 17.75
N HIS A 137 14.99 -3.79 16.47
CA HIS A 137 13.81 -3.50 15.66
C HIS A 137 12.87 -4.71 15.56
N CYS A 138 13.41 -5.93 15.42
CA CYS A 138 12.60 -7.14 15.45
C CYS A 138 11.80 -7.29 16.76
N ARG A 139 12.42 -7.01 17.92
CA ARG A 139 11.71 -7.10 19.22
C ARG A 139 10.62 -6.04 19.35
N GLU A 140 10.87 -4.81 18.89
CA GLU A 140 9.87 -3.75 18.86
C GLU A 140 8.64 -4.17 18.04
N LEU A 141 8.87 -4.67 16.82
CA LEU A 141 7.81 -5.15 15.94
C LEU A 141 7.06 -6.32 16.58
N TYR A 142 7.76 -7.30 17.15
CA TYR A 142 7.15 -8.43 17.85
C TYR A 142 6.16 -7.99 18.93
N PHE A 143 6.54 -7.04 19.79
CA PHE A 143 5.63 -6.55 20.83
C PHE A 143 4.47 -5.75 20.28
N ARG A 144 4.71 -4.91 19.27
CA ARG A 144 3.64 -4.14 18.62
C ARG A 144 2.61 -5.07 17.97
N GLU A 145 3.05 -6.09 17.24
CA GLU A 145 2.14 -7.05 16.59
C GLU A 145 1.36 -7.87 17.62
N LEU A 146 2.00 -8.29 18.73
CA LEU A 146 1.25 -8.94 19.83
C LEU A 146 0.21 -8.00 20.45
N ALA A 147 0.53 -6.73 20.62
CA ALA A 147 -0.41 -5.74 21.15
C ALA A 147 -1.66 -5.62 20.25
N VAL A 148 -1.45 -5.53 18.93
CA VAL A 148 -2.53 -5.47 17.94
C VAL A 148 -3.32 -6.77 17.88
N GLN A 149 -2.66 -7.92 17.76
CA GLN A 149 -3.32 -9.23 17.63
C GLN A 149 -4.17 -9.60 18.86
N ASN A 150 -3.74 -9.18 20.06
CA ASN A 150 -4.44 -9.48 21.31
C ASN A 150 -5.36 -8.33 21.78
N ASN A 151 -5.38 -7.20 21.07
CA ASN A 151 -6.00 -5.96 21.52
C ASN A 151 -5.61 -5.62 22.97
N ASP A 152 -4.30 -5.68 23.26
CA ASP A 152 -3.74 -5.52 24.60
C ASP A 152 -2.53 -4.59 24.57
N ALA A 153 -2.76 -3.32 24.93
CA ALA A 153 -1.72 -2.29 24.95
C ALA A 153 -0.59 -2.58 25.96
N SER A 154 -0.76 -3.50 26.91
CA SER A 154 0.29 -3.84 27.87
C SER A 154 1.53 -4.49 27.21
N TYR A 155 1.38 -5.06 26.00
CA TYR A 155 2.53 -5.51 25.23
C TYR A 155 3.45 -4.34 24.83
N CYS A 156 2.90 -3.15 24.59
CA CYS A 156 3.67 -1.95 24.23
C CYS A 156 4.65 -1.51 25.33
N ASP A 157 4.40 -1.87 26.60
CA ASP A 157 5.31 -1.57 27.73
C ASP A 157 6.68 -2.23 27.62
N ASN A 158 6.85 -3.17 26.68
CA ASN A 158 8.11 -3.84 26.41
C ASN A 158 8.92 -3.17 25.29
N ILE A 159 8.44 -2.07 24.70
CA ILE A 159 9.16 -1.27 23.70
C ILE A 159 10.04 -0.26 24.45
N GLU A 160 11.36 -0.30 24.21
CA GLU A 160 12.33 0.52 24.95
C GLU A 160 12.26 2.02 24.60
N ASP A 161 12.01 2.35 23.33
CA ASP A 161 11.88 3.73 22.87
C ASP A 161 10.48 4.27 23.24
N GLN A 162 10.45 5.32 24.06
CA GLN A 162 9.22 5.92 24.55
C GLN A 162 8.32 6.45 23.42
N SER A 163 8.89 7.05 22.36
CA SER A 163 8.09 7.56 21.24
C SER A 163 7.42 6.43 20.47
N LYS A 164 8.10 5.29 20.33
CA LYS A 164 7.54 4.09 19.68
C LYS A 164 6.52 3.38 20.57
N GLN A 165 6.74 3.37 21.89
CA GLN A 165 5.79 2.86 22.87
C GLN A 165 4.47 3.65 22.80
N GLU A 166 4.53 4.98 22.84
CA GLU A 166 3.36 5.86 22.72
C GLU A 166 2.60 5.60 21.42
N LEU A 167 3.30 5.51 20.29
CA LEU A 167 2.70 5.16 19.00
C LEU A 167 2.03 3.78 18.99
N CYS A 168 2.63 2.79 19.67
CA CYS A 168 2.05 1.45 19.80
C CYS A 168 0.70 1.49 20.55
N VAL A 169 0.64 2.24 21.65
CA VAL A 169 -0.59 2.42 22.44
C VAL A 169 -1.68 3.09 21.59
N ASP A 170 -1.36 4.20 20.92
CA ASP A 170 -2.30 4.92 20.05
C ASP A 170 -2.90 4.02 18.97
N ILE A 171 -2.08 3.15 18.35
CA ILE A 171 -2.54 2.19 17.35
C ILE A 171 -3.55 1.21 17.95
N VAL A 172 -3.25 0.61 19.11
CA VAL A 172 -4.14 -0.38 19.73
C VAL A 172 -5.46 0.26 20.15
N GLU A 173 -5.43 1.45 20.76
CA GLU A 173 -6.65 2.17 21.16
C GLU A 173 -7.54 2.56 19.95
N SER A 174 -6.93 2.84 18.80
CA SER A 174 -7.68 3.18 17.57
C SER A 174 -8.47 2.02 16.97
N LEU A 175 -8.19 0.77 17.40
CA LEU A 175 -8.87 -0.44 16.91
C LEU A 175 -10.14 -0.79 17.68
N GLU A 176 -10.42 -0.15 18.83
CA GLU A 176 -11.59 -0.44 19.68
C GLU A 176 -12.93 0.14 19.18
N ILE A 177 -13.02 0.46 17.88
CA ILE A 177 -14.20 1.08 17.23
C ILE A 177 -15.27 0.02 16.89
#